data_AF-A0A067NLS5-F1
#
_entry.id   AF-A0A067NLS5-F1
#
_cell.length_a   1.000
_cell.length_b   1.000
_cell.length_c   1.000
_cell.angle_alpha   90.00
_cell.angle_beta   90.00
_cell.angle_gamma   90.00
#
_symmetry.space_group_name_H-M   'P 1'
#
loop_
_entity.id
_entity.type
_entity.pdbx_description
1 polymer ?
#
loop_
_entity_poly.entity_id
_entity_poly.type
_entity_poly.pdbx_seq_one_letter_code
_entity_poly.pdbx_strand_id
1 'polypeptide(L)'
;MRSTFSAGTLRQLVSRPVTRSRAANIHGARFSSSNAGADAAQKKAQDALSSAQKNAEKLWESTKTFLEPVTAKAGQMLGSYKQPLVYNFSVARELVKQVYHAEGLRPPTSTATLKSAYSTLWSRASSPAYWRTIASNGEIARVGIYAAEAYTIFKVGEIIGRRSLVGYNLD
;
A
#
# COMPACT_ATOMS: atom_id res chain seq x y z
N MET A 1 -40.68 -14.67 66.65
CA MET A 1 -40.38 -16.10 66.87
C MET A 1 -39.73 -16.62 65.59
N ARG A 2 -38.40 -16.80 65.52
CA ARG A 2 -37.66 -18.10 65.62
C ARG A 2 -38.47 -19.26 64.99
N SER A 3 -37.98 -19.98 63.98
CA SER A 3 -36.89 -20.98 64.04
C SER A 3 -36.74 -21.65 62.65
N THR A 4 -35.57 -21.64 61.98
CA THR A 4 -34.48 -22.66 61.93
C THR A 4 -34.74 -23.96 61.14
N PHE A 5 -33.63 -24.42 60.54
CA PHE A 5 -33.25 -25.75 60.02
C PHE A 5 -33.48 -26.03 58.53
N SER A 6 -32.68 -26.80 57.81
CA SER A 6 -31.25 -27.18 57.81
C SER A 6 -31.11 -28.29 56.74
N ALA A 7 -29.94 -28.36 56.11
CA ALA A 7 -29.33 -29.54 55.49
C ALA A 7 -29.96 -30.17 54.23
N GLY A 8 -29.08 -30.32 53.21
CA GLY A 8 -28.78 -31.67 52.74
C GLY A 8 -28.97 -31.95 51.26
N THR A 9 -27.91 -31.71 50.48
CA THR A 9 -27.29 -32.67 49.53
C THR A 9 -28.16 -33.30 48.42
N LEU A 10 -27.85 -32.97 47.15
CA LEU A 10 -27.18 -33.86 46.16
C LEU A 10 -27.56 -33.54 44.70
N ARG A 11 -26.54 -33.70 43.83
CA ARG A 11 -26.62 -34.10 42.40
C ARG A 11 -27.16 -33.03 41.42
N GLN A 12 -26.60 -32.81 40.23
CA GLN A 12 -25.64 -33.54 39.42
C GLN A 12 -25.22 -32.64 38.24
N LEU A 13 -23.91 -32.62 37.95
CA LEU A 13 -23.27 -32.55 36.63
C LEU A 13 -23.92 -31.71 35.52
N VAL A 14 -23.32 -30.56 35.21
CA VAL A 14 -23.29 -30.04 33.83
C VAL A 14 -21.86 -29.69 33.46
N SER A 15 -21.19 -30.67 32.85
CA SER A 15 -19.93 -30.53 32.15
C SER A 15 -20.14 -29.61 30.93
N ARG A 16 -19.66 -28.37 30.99
CA ARG A 16 -19.66 -27.47 29.82
C ARG A 16 -18.35 -27.67 29.04
N PRO A 17 -18.41 -28.08 27.76
CA PRO A 17 -17.22 -28.27 26.95
C PRO A 17 -16.55 -26.93 26.61
N VAL A 18 -15.26 -26.84 26.91
CA VAL A 18 -14.34 -25.80 26.43
C VAL A 18 -14.25 -25.91 24.91
N THR A 19 -14.83 -24.95 24.20
CA THR A 19 -14.63 -24.78 22.76
C THR A 19 -13.18 -24.35 22.53
N ARG A 20 -12.33 -25.33 22.20
CA ARG A 20 -10.96 -25.13 21.74
C ARG A 20 -10.96 -24.23 20.51
N SER A 21 -10.19 -23.17 20.61
CA SER A 21 -9.70 -22.31 19.54
C SER A 21 -9.17 -23.17 18.39
N ARG A 22 -9.90 -23.21 17.26
CA ARG A 22 -9.36 -23.69 15.99
C ARG A 22 -8.39 -22.63 15.47
N ALA A 23 -7.11 -22.79 15.82
CA ALA A 23 -6.04 -22.16 15.06
C ALA A 23 -6.10 -22.75 13.64
N ALA A 24 -6.50 -21.92 12.68
CA ALA A 24 -6.41 -22.27 11.28
C ALA A 24 -4.91 -22.45 10.95
N ASN A 25 -4.55 -23.65 10.48
CA ASN A 25 -3.25 -23.95 9.90
C ASN A 25 -3.03 -23.06 8.68
N ILE A 26 -2.41 -21.90 8.90
CA ILE A 26 -1.75 -21.14 7.83
C ILE A 26 -0.60 -22.03 7.37
N HIS A 27 -0.83 -22.72 6.25
CA HIS A 27 0.21 -23.41 5.50
C HIS A 27 1.13 -22.33 4.93
N GLY A 28 2.11 -21.91 5.73
CA GLY A 28 3.28 -21.21 5.21
C GLY A 28 3.95 -22.14 4.22
N ALA A 29 4.04 -21.71 2.96
CA ALA A 29 4.94 -22.30 1.99
C ALA A 29 6.37 -22.19 2.56
N ARG A 30 6.78 -23.24 3.27
CA ARG A 30 8.17 -23.42 3.70
C ARG A 30 8.96 -23.75 2.46
N PHE A 31 9.67 -22.76 1.94
CA PHE A 31 10.76 -23.01 1.00
C PHE A 31 11.72 -23.99 1.67
N SER A 32 11.91 -25.14 1.03
CA SER A 32 12.88 -26.15 1.44
C SER A 32 14.28 -25.59 1.21
N SER A 33 14.89 -25.04 2.27
CA SER A 33 16.33 -24.84 2.32
C SER A 33 16.92 -25.88 3.26
N SER A 34 17.54 -26.89 2.68
CA SER A 34 18.44 -27.82 3.36
C SER A 34 19.56 -27.04 4.08
N ASN A 35 19.78 -27.36 5.37
CA ASN A 35 20.89 -26.88 6.19
C ASN A 35 22.23 -27.55 5.79
N ALA A 36 22.55 -27.56 4.51
CA ALA A 36 23.84 -28.00 3.99
C ALA A 36 24.40 -26.88 3.12
N GLY A 37 24.90 -25.81 3.77
CA GLY A 37 25.48 -24.65 3.10
C GLY A 37 25.15 -23.29 3.72
N ALA A 38 24.50 -23.26 4.89
CA ALA A 38 24.16 -22.01 5.59
C ALA A 38 25.41 -21.15 5.86
N ASP A 39 26.51 -21.73 6.33
CA ASP A 39 27.74 -20.97 6.66
C ASP A 39 28.41 -20.31 5.44
N ALA A 40 28.32 -20.93 4.25
CA ALA A 40 28.90 -20.40 3.01
C ALA A 40 27.98 -19.37 2.34
N ALA A 41 26.66 -19.55 2.44
CA ALA A 41 25.67 -18.59 1.94
C ALA A 41 25.59 -17.34 2.83
N GLN A 42 25.74 -17.48 4.15
CA GLN A 42 25.82 -16.36 5.08
C GLN A 42 27.11 -15.57 4.89
N LYS A 43 28.26 -16.23 4.72
CA LYS A 43 29.51 -15.54 4.36
C LYS A 43 29.40 -14.82 3.02
N LYS A 44 28.82 -15.43 1.98
CA LYS A 44 28.60 -14.73 0.69
C LYS A 44 27.59 -13.59 0.77
N ALA A 45 26.54 -13.72 1.58
CA ALA A 45 25.60 -12.63 1.84
C ALA A 45 26.25 -11.51 2.67
N GLN A 46 27.16 -11.83 3.58
CA GLN A 46 27.90 -10.88 4.40
C GLN A 46 29.04 -10.21 3.61
N ASP A 47 29.66 -10.92 2.67
CA ASP A 47 30.61 -10.40 1.70
C ASP A 47 29.91 -9.54 0.63
N ALA A 48 28.70 -9.92 0.20
CA ALA A 48 27.86 -9.12 -0.69
C ALA A 48 27.30 -7.88 0.01
N LEU A 49 26.92 -7.98 1.28
CA LEU A 49 26.46 -6.85 2.07
C LEU A 49 27.62 -5.92 2.42
N SER A 50 28.80 -6.43 2.77
CA SER A 50 29.97 -5.60 3.05
C SER A 50 30.56 -4.97 1.79
N SER A 51 30.47 -5.62 0.62
CA SER A 51 30.83 -5.00 -0.67
C SER A 51 29.78 -4.00 -1.14
N ALA A 52 28.48 -4.28 -0.94
CA ALA A 52 27.41 -3.31 -1.17
C ALA A 52 27.48 -2.13 -0.20
N GLN A 53 27.84 -2.34 1.06
CA GLN A 53 28.09 -1.29 2.05
C GLN A 53 29.31 -0.48 1.66
N LYS A 54 30.43 -1.09 1.28
CA LYS A 54 31.62 -0.36 0.80
C LYS A 54 31.34 0.44 -0.48
N ASN A 55 30.51 -0.08 -1.38
CA ASN A 55 30.14 0.63 -2.62
C ASN A 55 29.08 1.70 -2.36
N ALA A 56 28.15 1.46 -1.45
CA ALA A 56 27.17 2.44 -1.00
C ALA A 56 27.83 3.54 -0.16
N GLU A 57 28.83 3.22 0.67
CA GLU A 57 29.67 4.16 1.41
C GLU A 57 30.50 5.00 0.45
N LYS A 58 31.15 4.39 -0.55
CA LYS A 58 31.86 5.15 -1.59
C LYS A 58 30.92 6.01 -2.42
N LEU A 59 29.77 5.49 -2.83
CA LEU A 59 28.79 6.27 -3.59
C LEU A 59 28.18 7.37 -2.70
N TRP A 60 27.92 7.09 -1.44
CA TRP A 60 27.42 8.05 -0.45
C TRP A 60 28.48 9.09 -0.13
N GLU A 61 29.76 8.75 -0.01
CA GLU A 61 30.86 9.68 0.19
C GLU A 61 31.11 10.53 -1.07
N SER A 62 31.05 9.93 -2.25
CA SER A 62 31.17 10.64 -3.54
C SER A 62 30.00 11.59 -3.76
N THR A 63 28.79 11.12 -3.45
CA THR A 63 27.56 11.90 -3.53
C THR A 63 27.55 12.96 -2.45
N LYS A 64 28.02 12.67 -1.24
CA LYS A 64 28.09 13.59 -0.10
C LYS A 64 29.15 14.65 -0.31
N THR A 65 30.31 14.35 -0.89
CA THR A 65 31.34 15.36 -1.22
C THR A 65 30.94 16.25 -2.39
N PHE A 66 30.24 15.70 -3.39
CA PHE A 66 29.77 16.49 -4.53
C PHE A 66 28.50 17.30 -4.21
N LEU A 67 27.59 16.73 -3.40
CA LEU A 67 26.42 17.45 -2.90
C LEU A 67 26.69 18.27 -1.64
N GLU A 68 27.76 18.07 -0.87
CA GLU A 68 28.04 18.83 0.35
C GLU A 68 28.01 20.33 0.13
N PRO A 69 28.74 20.92 -0.84
CA PRO A 69 28.79 22.37 -0.99
C PRO A 69 27.44 22.95 -1.44
N VAL A 70 26.66 22.20 -2.23
CA VAL A 70 25.32 22.59 -2.70
C VAL A 70 24.28 22.42 -1.59
N THR A 71 24.36 21.33 -0.82
CA THR A 71 23.44 21.01 0.27
C THR A 71 23.73 21.83 1.51
N ALA A 72 24.98 22.23 1.75
CA ALA A 72 25.40 23.13 2.82
C ALA A 72 25.00 24.58 2.52
N LYS A 73 25.14 25.06 1.26
CA LYS A 73 24.61 26.38 0.86
C LYS A 73 23.09 26.43 0.88
N ALA A 74 22.42 25.42 0.33
CA ALA A 74 20.97 25.27 0.44
C ALA A 74 20.51 24.93 1.87
N GLY A 75 21.42 24.46 2.73
CA GLY A 75 21.19 24.20 4.16
C GLY A 75 21.31 25.46 5.00
N GLN A 76 22.27 26.34 4.69
CA GLN A 76 22.46 27.63 5.34
C GLN A 76 21.39 28.66 4.92
N MET A 77 21.03 28.73 3.63
CA MET A 77 19.98 29.67 3.17
C MET A 77 18.57 29.25 3.59
N LEU A 78 18.37 27.96 3.90
CA LEU A 78 17.09 27.41 4.31
C LEU A 78 17.09 26.97 5.78
N GLY A 79 18.15 27.25 6.55
CA GLY A 79 18.43 26.62 7.86
C GLY A 79 17.31 26.79 8.89
N SER A 80 16.67 27.95 8.92
CA SER A 80 15.49 28.24 9.76
C SER A 80 14.16 27.81 9.14
N TYR A 81 14.09 27.62 7.82
CA TYR A 81 12.87 27.24 7.08
C TYR A 81 12.78 25.74 6.74
N LYS A 82 13.86 24.97 6.90
CA LYS A 82 13.86 23.51 6.69
C LYS A 82 12.94 22.82 7.68
N GLN A 83 12.97 23.24 8.95
CA GLN A 83 12.15 22.65 9.99
C GLN A 83 10.64 22.76 9.70
N PRO A 84 10.08 23.94 9.38
CA PRO A 84 8.65 24.04 9.05
C PRO A 84 8.30 23.39 7.70
N LEU A 85 9.17 23.42 6.69
CA LEU A 85 8.90 22.77 5.40
C LEU A 85 8.86 21.24 5.52
N VAL A 86 9.82 20.65 6.22
CA VAL A 86 9.86 19.20 6.47
C VAL A 86 8.65 18.78 7.30
N TYR A 87 8.31 19.56 8.33
CA TYR A 87 7.12 19.31 9.14
C TYR A 87 5.84 19.38 8.29
N ASN A 88 5.62 20.46 7.53
CA ASN A 88 4.43 20.61 6.68
C ASN A 88 4.34 19.52 5.61
N PHE A 89 5.46 19.13 5.02
CA PHE A 89 5.48 18.01 4.08
C PHE A 89 5.13 16.69 4.75
N SER A 90 5.61 16.45 5.98
CA SER A 90 5.27 15.24 6.73
C SER A 90 3.77 15.18 7.06
N VAL A 91 3.17 16.29 7.47
CA VAL A 91 1.73 16.40 7.74
C VAL A 91 0.94 16.20 6.44
N ALA A 92 1.32 16.88 5.37
CA ALA A 92 0.69 16.73 4.05
C ALA A 92 0.75 15.27 3.56
N ARG A 93 1.87 14.58 3.78
CA ARG A 93 2.02 13.16 3.45
C ARG A 93 1.04 12.28 4.22
N GLU A 94 0.88 12.50 5.52
CA GLU A 94 -0.09 11.72 6.32
C GLU A 94 -1.53 12.02 5.90
N LEU A 95 -1.86 13.28 5.60
CA LEU A 95 -3.17 13.65 5.06
C LEU A 95 -3.46 12.96 3.72
N VAL A 96 -2.49 12.94 2.80
CA VAL A 96 -2.63 12.25 1.52
C VAL A 96 -2.87 10.74 1.72
N LYS A 97 -2.20 10.10 2.68
CA LYS A 97 -2.46 8.67 3.00
C LYS A 97 -3.87 8.44 3.53
N GLN A 98 -4.35 9.32 4.41
CA GLN A 98 -5.70 9.21 4.95
C GLN A 98 -6.73 9.33 3.84
N VAL A 99 -6.59 10.33 2.98
CA VAL A 99 -7.46 10.52 1.79
C VAL A 99 -7.38 9.31 0.86
N TYR A 100 -6.17 8.79 0.60
CA TYR A 100 -5.98 7.61 -0.24
C TYR A 100 -6.77 6.39 0.26
N HIS A 101 -6.82 6.18 1.57
CA HIS A 101 -7.58 5.09 2.16
C HIS A 101 -9.09 5.38 2.26
N ALA A 102 -9.45 6.60 2.63
CA ALA A 102 -10.84 7.02 2.84
C ALA A 102 -11.61 7.10 1.51
N GLU A 103 -11.00 7.68 0.47
CA GLU A 103 -11.60 7.84 -0.86
C GLU A 103 -11.49 6.59 -1.74
N GLY A 104 -10.96 5.49 -1.20
CA GLY A 104 -10.86 4.24 -1.94
C GLY A 104 -9.97 4.31 -3.18
N LEU A 105 -8.97 5.21 -3.20
CA LEU A 105 -7.98 5.32 -4.28
C LEU A 105 -7.05 4.09 -4.40
N ARG A 106 -7.13 3.17 -3.43
CA ARG A 106 -6.44 1.88 -3.49
C ARG A 106 -7.03 1.00 -4.60
N PRO A 107 -6.18 0.28 -5.34
CA PRO A 107 -6.68 -0.69 -6.30
C PRO A 107 -7.54 -1.74 -5.58
N PRO A 108 -8.66 -2.18 -6.19
CA PRO A 108 -9.49 -3.22 -5.61
C PRO A 108 -8.70 -4.53 -5.52
N THR A 109 -8.71 -5.16 -4.35
CA THR A 109 -7.95 -6.40 -4.09
C THR A 109 -8.68 -7.65 -4.59
N SER A 110 -9.98 -7.55 -4.87
CA SER A 110 -10.82 -8.66 -5.32
C SER A 110 -10.99 -8.66 -6.83
N THR A 111 -10.68 -9.79 -7.46
CA THR A 111 -10.92 -10.01 -8.90
C THR A 111 -12.41 -10.03 -9.24
N ALA A 112 -13.28 -10.42 -8.30
CA ALA A 112 -14.73 -10.39 -8.49
C ALA A 112 -15.26 -8.96 -8.65
N THR A 113 -14.74 -8.01 -7.84
CA THR A 113 -15.09 -6.59 -7.92
C THR A 113 -14.69 -5.99 -9.27
N LEU A 114 -13.54 -6.39 -9.81
CA LEU A 114 -13.10 -5.92 -11.12
C LEU A 114 -14.00 -6.43 -12.25
N LYS A 115 -14.34 -7.73 -12.22
CA LYS A 115 -15.24 -8.34 -13.19
C LYS A 115 -16.63 -7.72 -13.18
N SER A 116 -17.19 -7.48 -11.99
CA SER A 116 -18.52 -6.88 -11.85
C SER A 116 -18.55 -5.41 -12.28
N ALA A 117 -17.50 -4.65 -11.97
CA ALA A 117 -17.37 -3.27 -12.45
C ALA A 117 -17.30 -3.24 -13.98
N TYR A 118 -16.47 -4.09 -14.58
CA TYR A 118 -16.35 -4.18 -16.04
C TYR A 118 -17.66 -4.59 -16.71
N SER A 119 -18.34 -5.63 -16.22
CA SER A 119 -19.62 -6.08 -16.80
C SER A 119 -20.71 -5.01 -16.71
N THR A 120 -20.72 -4.25 -15.62
CA THR A 120 -21.66 -3.13 -15.41
C THR A 120 -21.35 -1.96 -16.36
N LEU A 121 -20.08 -1.60 -16.51
CA LEU A 121 -19.67 -0.53 -17.43
C LEU A 121 -19.97 -0.92 -18.88
N TRP A 122 -19.68 -2.16 -19.26
CA TRP A 122 -19.92 -2.66 -20.60
C TRP A 122 -21.40 -2.68 -20.95
N SER A 123 -22.26 -3.17 -20.05
CA SER A 123 -23.72 -3.19 -20.28
C SER A 123 -24.32 -1.78 -20.41
N ARG A 124 -23.80 -0.80 -19.66
CA ARG A 124 -24.21 0.61 -19.79
C ARG A 124 -23.70 1.24 -21.09
N ALA A 125 -22.43 1.04 -21.42
CA ALA A 125 -21.81 1.60 -22.61
C ALA A 125 -22.44 1.07 -23.91
N SER A 126 -22.83 -0.21 -23.93
CA SER A 126 -23.49 -0.84 -25.08
C SER A 126 -24.98 -0.53 -25.20
N SER A 127 -25.60 0.09 -24.19
CA SER A 127 -27.02 0.44 -24.21
C SER A 127 -27.26 1.83 -24.79
N PRO A 128 -27.98 1.96 -25.93
CA PRO A 128 -28.34 3.27 -26.47
C PRO A 128 -29.27 4.07 -25.55
N ALA A 129 -30.04 3.38 -24.70
CA ALA A 129 -30.93 4.03 -23.74
C ALA A 129 -30.14 4.78 -22.66
N TYR A 130 -29.02 4.22 -22.20
CA TYR A 130 -28.14 4.87 -21.22
C TYR A 130 -27.63 6.22 -21.74
N TRP A 131 -27.15 6.26 -22.99
CA TRP A 131 -26.65 7.48 -23.62
C TRP A 131 -27.73 8.56 -23.78
N ARG A 132 -28.97 8.17 -24.10
CA ARG A 132 -30.10 9.10 -24.15
C ARG A 132 -30.42 9.68 -22.78
N THR A 133 -30.44 8.85 -21.75
CA THR A 133 -30.72 9.29 -20.37
C THR A 133 -29.67 10.25 -19.83
N ILE A 134 -28.37 9.97 -20.03
CA ILE A 134 -27.33 10.89 -19.54
C ILE A 134 -27.28 12.19 -20.34
N ALA A 135 -27.69 12.16 -21.62
CA ALA A 135 -27.81 13.36 -22.43
C ALA A 135 -28.99 14.22 -21.98
N SER A 136 -30.16 13.63 -21.69
CA SER A 136 -31.33 14.36 -21.19
C SER A 136 -31.12 14.92 -19.78
N ASN A 137 -30.36 14.21 -18.94
CA ASN A 137 -30.14 14.59 -17.53
C ASN A 137 -28.92 15.51 -17.35
N GLY A 138 -28.19 15.83 -18.43
CA GLY A 138 -27.01 16.69 -18.38
C GLY A 138 -25.76 16.02 -17.78
N GLU A 139 -25.79 14.72 -17.51
CA GLU A 139 -24.66 13.98 -16.90
C GLU A 139 -23.52 13.71 -17.88
N ILE A 140 -23.70 14.00 -19.18
CA ILE A 140 -22.68 13.80 -20.20
C ILE A 140 -21.38 14.56 -19.90
N ALA A 141 -21.48 15.74 -19.27
CA ALA A 141 -20.31 16.51 -18.85
C ALA A 141 -19.50 15.78 -17.76
N ARG A 142 -20.18 15.13 -16.81
CA ARG A 142 -19.52 14.33 -15.77
C ARG A 142 -18.78 13.14 -16.38
N VAL A 143 -19.39 12.46 -17.35
CA VAL A 143 -18.73 11.37 -18.10
C VAL A 143 -17.49 11.88 -18.83
N GLY A 144 -17.56 13.08 -19.43
CA GLY A 144 -16.41 13.72 -20.07
C GLY A 144 -15.27 14.03 -19.09
N ILE A 145 -15.59 14.55 -17.90
CA ILE A 145 -14.61 14.81 -16.84
C ILE A 145 -13.92 13.50 -16.43
N TYR A 146 -14.70 12.44 -16.18
CA TYR A 146 -14.12 11.14 -15.83
C TYR A 146 -13.29 10.52 -16.96
N ALA A 147 -13.65 10.76 -18.21
CA ALA A 147 -12.84 10.34 -19.36
C ALA A 147 -11.49 11.09 -19.39
N ALA A 148 -11.49 12.38 -19.11
CA ALA A 148 -10.26 13.18 -19.03
C ALA A 148 -9.37 12.75 -17.85
N GLU A 149 -9.96 12.46 -16.69
CA GLU A 149 -9.26 11.91 -15.53
C GLU A 149 -8.64 10.54 -15.85
N ALA A 150 -9.41 9.63 -16.45
CA ALA A 150 -8.92 8.32 -16.87
C ALA A 150 -7.77 8.42 -17.88
N TYR A 151 -7.88 9.34 -18.86
CA TYR A 151 -6.80 9.62 -19.82
C TYR A 151 -5.54 10.13 -19.13
N THR A 152 -5.69 10.98 -18.12
CA THR A 152 -4.57 11.51 -17.33
C THR A 152 -3.87 10.39 -16.56
N ILE A 153 -4.63 9.52 -15.89
CA ILE A 153 -4.08 8.35 -15.18
C ILE A 153 -3.34 7.43 -16.15
N PHE A 154 -3.90 7.19 -17.35
CA PHE A 154 -3.25 6.42 -18.40
C PHE A 154 -1.88 7.02 -18.80
N LYS A 155 -1.80 8.33 -18.98
CA LYS A 155 -0.54 9.02 -19.31
C LYS A 155 0.49 8.99 -18.19
N VAL A 156 0.05 9.07 -16.93
CA VAL A 156 0.94 8.84 -15.78
C VAL A 156 1.50 7.42 -15.81
N GLY A 157 0.67 6.42 -16.14
CA GLY A 157 1.11 5.05 -16.36
C GLY A 157 2.16 4.93 -17.48
N GLU A 158 1.96 5.63 -18.59
CA GLU A 158 2.93 5.70 -19.70
C GLU A 158 4.28 6.29 -19.26
N ILE A 159 4.25 7.41 -18.50
CA ILE A 159 5.46 8.05 -17.93
C ILE A 159 6.22 7.07 -17.02
N ILE A 160 5.50 6.36 -16.15
CA ILE A 160 6.11 5.35 -15.25
C ILE A 160 6.67 4.19 -16.06
N GLY A 161 5.92 3.68 -17.04
CA GLY A 161 6.32 2.55 -17.87
C GLY A 161 7.55 2.84 -18.73
N ARG A 162 7.64 4.05 -19.29
CA ARG A 162 8.81 4.48 -20.07
C ARG A 162 9.93 5.11 -19.24
N ARG A 163 9.70 5.33 -17.94
CA ARG A 163 10.65 5.93 -16.97
C ARG A 163 11.24 7.27 -17.42
N SER A 164 10.50 8.03 -18.24
CA SER A 164 10.89 9.34 -18.75
C SER A 164 9.71 10.30 -18.66
N LEU A 165 9.99 11.54 -18.25
CA LEU A 165 8.99 12.61 -18.17
C LEU A 165 8.67 13.16 -19.57
N VAL A 166 9.66 13.30 -20.46
CA VAL A 166 9.52 13.90 -21.80
C VAL A 166 10.02 12.95 -22.89
N GLY A 167 9.17 12.63 -23.87
CA GLY A 167 9.48 11.70 -24.98
C GLY A 167 9.95 10.28 -24.60
N TYR A 168 10.12 9.44 -25.62
CA TYR A 168 10.94 8.24 -25.49
C TYR A 168 12.40 8.64 -25.65
N ASN A 169 13.28 8.08 -24.82
CA ASN A 169 14.71 8.23 -25.02
C ASN A 169 15.08 7.32 -26.21
N LEU A 170 15.48 7.92 -27.33
CA LEU A 170 15.86 7.21 -28.56
C LEU A 170 17.38 7.27 -28.80
N ASP A 171 18.13 7.67 -27.77
CA ASP A 171 19.59 7.78 -27.78
C ASP A 171 20.27 6.41 -27.59
#